data_AF-A0A0F9N930-F1
#
_entry.id   AF-A0A0F9N930-F1
#
_cell.length_a   1.000
_cell.length_b   1.000
_cell.length_c   1.000
_cell.angle_alpha   90.00
_cell.angle_beta   90.00
_cell.angle_gamma   90.00
#
_symmetry.space_group_name_H-M   'P 1'
#
loop_
_entity.id
_entity.type
_entity.pdbx_description
1 polymer ?
#
loop_
_entity_poly.entity_id
_entity_poly.type
_entity_poly.pdbx_seq_one_letter_code
_entity_poly.pdbx_strand_id
1 'polypeptide(L)'
;MGFLCFMPPGILPGDLNFNRVVGAVSSLTDSAASIRPLQYDLNSRGLTIHVVGDDSAATGINGGPVTVGTTEVEMTFAGTTKSIMIQSDPDNIGKIWIGLTGVTNSGENAMVELEPGSAITMNLNDTSAAIFAISDTATQNIHKMALT
;
A
#
# COMPACT_ATOMS: atom_id res chain seq x y z
N MET A 1 35.52 7.45 69.64
CA MET A 1 36.09 7.67 68.30
C MET A 1 35.38 6.76 67.33
N GLY A 2 34.62 7.32 66.41
CA GLY A 2 33.81 6.61 65.41
C GLY A 2 32.98 7.62 64.63
N PHE A 3 33.62 8.35 63.72
CA PHE A 3 32.96 9.30 62.83
C PHE A 3 32.44 8.53 61.62
N LEU A 4 31.15 8.20 61.60
CA LEU A 4 30.48 7.62 60.45
C LEU A 4 30.07 8.74 59.50
N CYS A 5 30.75 8.80 58.36
CA CYS A 5 30.41 9.65 57.23
C CYS A 5 29.19 9.07 56.50
N PHE A 6 28.07 9.80 56.47
CA PHE A 6 26.93 9.48 55.61
C PHE A 6 26.98 10.38 54.37
N MET A 7 27.16 9.78 53.19
CA MET A 7 26.98 10.46 51.91
C MET A 7 25.49 10.80 51.70
N PRO A 8 25.17 11.93 51.04
CA PRO A 8 23.79 12.24 50.68
C PRO A 8 23.27 11.17 49.70
N PRO A 9 22.10 10.58 49.95
CA PRO A 9 21.54 9.56 49.05
C PRO A 9 21.27 10.18 47.68
N GLY A 10 21.80 9.52 46.66
CA GLY A 10 21.46 9.78 45.26
C GLY A 10 19.96 9.66 45.03
N ILE A 11 19.51 10.43 44.04
CA ILE A 11 18.14 10.55 43.52
C ILE A 11 17.42 9.19 43.61
N LEU A 12 16.52 9.07 44.58
CA LEU A 12 15.71 7.88 44.75
C LEU A 12 14.68 7.80 43.62
N PRO A 13 14.33 6.59 43.13
CA PRO A 13 13.25 6.38 42.18
C PRO A 13 11.92 6.80 42.85
N GLY A 14 11.50 8.02 42.56
CA GLY A 14 10.42 8.73 43.25
C GLY A 14 10.54 10.26 43.11
N ASP A 15 11.69 10.75 42.67
CA ASP A 15 11.89 12.16 42.36
C ASP A 15 11.02 12.58 41.15
N LEU A 16 10.00 13.41 41.40
CA LEU A 16 9.05 13.95 40.41
C LEU A 16 9.75 14.66 39.24
N ASN A 17 11.01 15.05 39.42
CA ASN A 17 11.85 15.64 38.40
C ASN A 17 12.17 14.67 37.25
N PHE A 18 12.24 13.36 37.51
CA PHE A 18 12.46 12.36 36.44
C PHE A 18 11.24 12.25 35.52
N ASN A 19 10.03 12.36 36.09
CA ASN A 19 8.78 12.31 35.34
C ASN A 19 8.56 13.60 34.51
N ARG A 20 9.09 14.75 34.98
CA ARG A 20 8.99 16.03 34.27
C ARG A 20 9.96 16.14 33.10
N VAL A 21 11.13 15.52 33.15
CA VAL A 21 12.09 15.50 32.03
C VAL A 21 11.55 14.67 30.86
N VAL A 22 10.83 13.59 31.14
CA VAL A 22 10.24 12.72 30.10
C VAL A 22 8.93 13.30 29.56
N GLY A 23 8.08 13.88 30.42
CA GLY A 23 6.76 14.41 30.03
C GLY A 23 6.78 15.77 29.31
N ALA A 24 7.83 16.58 29.46
CA ALA A 24 7.88 17.93 28.88
C ALA A 24 8.36 18.00 27.42
N VAL A 25 8.91 16.92 26.87
CA VAL A 25 9.46 16.89 25.50
C VAL A 25 8.43 16.42 24.46
N SER A 26 7.22 16.00 24.89
CA SER A 26 6.22 15.38 24.01
C SER A 26 5.11 16.32 23.50
N SER A 27 5.11 17.61 23.83
CA SER A 27 3.94 18.47 23.59
C SER A 27 4.07 19.51 22.47
N LEU A 28 5.07 19.44 21.58
CA LEU A 28 5.30 20.52 20.59
C LEU A 28 5.38 20.11 19.13
N THR A 29 5.06 18.86 18.76
CA THR A 29 4.85 18.53 17.35
C THR A 29 3.63 17.64 17.19
N ASP A 30 2.66 18.19 16.46
CA ASP A 30 1.51 17.51 15.86
C ASP A 30 1.95 16.17 15.24
N SER A 31 1.14 15.12 15.37
CA SER A 31 1.46 13.69 15.11
C SER A 31 2.21 12.96 16.23
N ALA A 32 1.70 13.02 17.47
CA ALA A 32 2.14 12.14 18.55
C ALA A 32 1.74 10.68 18.26
N ALA A 33 2.48 10.01 17.39
CA ALA A 33 2.78 8.60 17.58
C ALA A 33 3.41 8.50 18.98
N SER A 34 2.57 8.15 19.94
CA SER A 34 2.85 7.75 21.32
C SER A 34 4.32 7.33 21.54
N ILE A 35 5.21 8.29 21.85
CA ILE A 35 6.47 7.97 22.52
C ILE A 35 6.11 7.68 23.97
N ARG A 36 5.58 6.48 24.22
CA ARG A 36 5.63 5.93 25.57
C ARG A 36 7.12 5.79 25.88
N PRO A 37 7.62 6.34 26.99
CA PRO A 37 8.99 6.10 27.37
C PRO A 37 9.23 4.60 27.35
N LEU A 38 10.35 4.21 26.74
CA LEU A 38 10.84 2.85 26.70
C LEU A 38 10.81 2.28 28.13
N GLN A 39 9.75 1.56 28.47
CA GLN A 39 9.52 1.09 29.82
C GLN A 39 10.37 -0.16 30.00
N TYR A 40 11.49 0.00 30.71
CA TYR A 40 12.33 -1.11 31.10
C TYR A 40 11.63 -1.86 32.23
N ASP A 41 11.14 -3.06 31.96
CA ASP A 41 10.64 -3.95 33.01
C ASP A 41 11.81 -4.70 33.64
N LEU A 42 12.14 -4.33 34.88
CA LEU A 42 13.21 -4.93 35.68
C LEU A 42 12.98 -6.44 35.94
N ASN A 43 11.74 -6.92 35.86
CA ASN A 43 11.41 -8.32 36.09
C ASN A 43 11.49 -9.18 34.82
N SER A 44 11.30 -8.58 33.64
CA SER A 44 11.31 -9.28 32.36
C SER A 44 12.61 -9.10 31.55
N ARG A 45 13.57 -8.28 32.03
CA ARG A 45 14.81 -7.89 31.31
C ARG A 45 14.56 -7.47 29.85
N GLY A 46 13.37 -6.98 29.54
CA GLY A 46 12.89 -6.74 28.18
C GLY A 46 12.51 -5.29 27.95
N LEU A 47 12.84 -4.79 26.77
CA LEU A 47 12.39 -3.49 26.28
C LEU A 47 11.08 -3.66 25.52
N THR A 48 10.01 -3.01 25.96
CA THR A 48 8.77 -3.00 25.18
C THR A 48 8.74 -1.79 24.26
N ILE A 49 8.80 -2.02 22.95
CA ILE A 49 8.63 -1.00 21.92
C ILE A 49 7.18 -1.10 21.42
N HIS A 50 6.38 -0.07 21.68
CA HIS A 50 5.05 0.03 21.10
C HIS A 50 5.17 0.73 19.74
N VAL A 51 5.18 -0.06 18.66
CA VAL A 51 5.11 0.48 17.30
C VAL A 51 3.65 0.79 17.01
N VAL A 52 3.29 2.07 16.97
CA VAL A 52 1.99 2.51 16.45
C VAL A 52 2.19 2.74 14.96
N GLY A 53 1.82 1.76 14.15
CA GLY A 53 1.72 1.93 12.70
C GLY A 53 0.41 2.64 12.36
N ASP A 54 0.47 3.63 11.46
CA ASP A 54 -0.73 4.11 10.80
C ASP A 54 -1.11 3.09 9.72
N ASP A 55 -2.13 2.28 9.98
CA ASP A 55 -2.75 1.36 9.01
C ASP A 55 -3.86 2.11 8.26
N SER A 56 -3.53 3.26 7.68
CA SER A 56 -4.44 3.95 6.78
C SER A 56 -4.47 3.16 5.47
N ALA A 57 -5.46 2.28 5.34
CA ALA A 57 -5.69 1.52 4.12
C ALA A 57 -5.72 2.49 2.92
N ALA A 58 -4.92 2.21 1.89
CA ALA A 58 -4.86 3.05 0.70
C ALA A 58 -6.25 3.15 0.06
N THR A 59 -6.87 4.34 0.14
CA THR A 59 -8.15 4.64 -0.51
C THR A 59 -7.92 5.14 -1.94
N GLY A 60 -8.89 4.93 -2.83
CA GLY A 60 -8.84 5.45 -4.22
C GLY A 60 -8.12 4.54 -5.21
N ILE A 61 -7.80 3.30 -4.83
CA ILE A 61 -7.32 2.26 -5.73
C ILE A 61 -8.47 1.28 -5.98
N ASN A 62 -8.76 1.01 -7.25
CA ASN A 62 -9.73 0.00 -7.66
C ASN A 62 -9.11 -0.95 -8.67
N GLY A 63 -9.27 -2.26 -8.48
CA GLY A 63 -8.62 -3.24 -9.34
C GLY A 63 -8.93 -4.67 -8.98
N GLY A 64 -8.36 -5.59 -9.75
CA GLY A 64 -8.52 -7.02 -9.54
C GLY A 64 -8.13 -7.84 -10.76
N PRO A 65 -8.13 -9.18 -10.61
CA PRO A 65 -7.94 -10.09 -11.73
C PRO A 65 -9.15 -10.04 -12.66
N VAL A 66 -8.90 -10.18 -13.95
CA VAL A 66 -9.90 -10.34 -15.01
C VAL A 66 -9.46 -11.48 -15.90
N THR A 67 -10.34 -12.45 -16.09
CA THR A 67 -10.11 -13.53 -17.07
C THR A 67 -10.63 -13.08 -18.42
N VAL A 68 -9.79 -13.18 -19.44
CA VAL A 68 -10.09 -12.84 -20.82
C VAL A 68 -9.97 -14.08 -21.70
N GLY A 69 -10.66 -14.07 -22.83
CA GLY A 69 -10.60 -15.13 -23.82
C GLY A 69 -10.72 -14.57 -25.22
N THR A 70 -11.27 -15.35 -26.15
CA THR A 70 -11.44 -14.96 -27.56
C THR A 70 -12.65 -14.05 -27.82
N THR A 71 -13.26 -13.52 -26.76
CA THR A 71 -14.37 -12.57 -26.81
C THR A 71 -13.98 -11.32 -26.02
N GLU A 72 -14.40 -10.15 -26.49
CA GLU A 72 -14.09 -8.90 -25.80
C GLU A 72 -14.68 -8.88 -24.39
N VAL A 73 -13.88 -8.44 -23.42
CA VAL A 73 -14.27 -8.29 -22.02
C VAL A 73 -14.08 -6.83 -21.63
N GLU A 74 -15.17 -6.19 -21.19
CA GLU A 74 -15.13 -4.83 -20.69
C GLU A 74 -14.44 -4.75 -19.32
N MET A 75 -13.48 -3.84 -19.19
CA MET A 75 -12.86 -3.53 -17.91
C MET A 75 -13.60 -2.40 -17.22
N THR A 76 -14.43 -2.75 -16.23
CA THR A 76 -15.21 -1.79 -15.45
C THR A 76 -14.40 -1.21 -14.27
N PHE A 77 -14.53 0.09 -14.02
CA PHE A 77 -13.91 0.76 -12.87
C PHE A 77 -14.96 1.54 -12.07
N ALA A 78 -14.84 1.56 -10.75
CA ALA A 78 -15.67 2.37 -9.87
C ALA A 78 -15.13 3.81 -9.84
N GLY A 79 -16.01 4.80 -9.96
CA GLY A 79 -15.62 6.22 -9.88
C GLY A 79 -14.92 6.77 -11.14
N THR A 80 -14.42 8.00 -11.04
CA THR A 80 -13.74 8.69 -12.15
C THR A 80 -12.28 8.26 -12.22
N THR A 81 -11.94 7.43 -13.20
CA THR A 81 -10.58 6.89 -13.32
C THR A 81 -9.60 7.92 -13.90
N LYS A 82 -8.48 8.16 -13.22
CA LYS A 82 -7.43 9.08 -13.68
C LYS A 82 -6.32 8.37 -14.45
N SER A 83 -5.95 7.18 -13.97
CA SER A 83 -4.88 6.37 -14.55
C SER A 83 -5.19 4.90 -14.37
N ILE A 84 -4.84 4.09 -15.36
CA ILE A 84 -5.04 2.63 -15.37
C ILE A 84 -3.70 1.96 -15.62
N MET A 85 -3.40 0.95 -14.82
CA MET A 85 -2.36 -0.05 -15.08
C MET A 85 -3.02 -1.38 -15.42
N ILE A 86 -2.54 -2.03 -16.48
CA ILE A 86 -2.97 -3.37 -16.86
C ILE A 86 -1.72 -4.22 -17.01
N GLN A 87 -1.71 -5.37 -16.33
CA GLN A 87 -0.61 -6.33 -16.36
C GLN A 87 -1.12 -7.68 -16.83
N SER A 88 -0.45 -8.26 -17.83
CA SER A 88 -0.65 -9.64 -18.26
C SER A 88 0.03 -10.58 -17.29
N ASP A 89 -0.65 -11.66 -16.91
CA ASP A 89 -0.06 -12.73 -16.11
C ASP A 89 1.15 -13.34 -16.87
N PRO A 90 2.32 -13.54 -16.23
CA PRO A 90 3.45 -14.23 -16.86
C PRO A 90 3.15 -15.67 -17.29
N ASP A 91 2.15 -16.33 -16.69
CA ASP A 91 1.76 -17.70 -17.02
C ASP A 91 0.82 -17.80 -18.23
N ASN A 92 0.45 -16.66 -18.82
CA ASN A 92 -0.30 -16.62 -20.06
C ASN A 92 0.54 -17.23 -21.21
N ILE A 93 -0.15 -17.90 -22.12
CA ILE A 93 0.44 -18.53 -23.32
C ILE A 93 0.07 -17.79 -24.60
N GLY A 94 -0.98 -16.96 -24.53
CA GLY A 94 -1.48 -16.16 -25.64
C GLY A 94 -1.12 -14.69 -25.52
N LYS A 95 -1.34 -13.95 -26.60
CA LYS A 95 -1.27 -12.49 -26.62
C LYS A 95 -2.59 -11.90 -26.15
N ILE A 96 -2.51 -10.74 -25.51
CA ILE A 96 -3.69 -10.00 -25.06
C ILE A 96 -3.69 -8.62 -25.72
N TRP A 97 -4.81 -8.24 -26.31
CA TRP A 97 -5.00 -6.93 -26.91
C TRP A 97 -5.93 -6.09 -26.06
N ILE A 98 -5.53 -4.84 -25.86
CA ILE A 98 -6.31 -3.84 -25.16
C ILE A 98 -6.75 -2.78 -26.17
N GLY A 99 -8.03 -2.45 -26.15
CA GLY A 99 -8.64 -1.56 -27.12
C GLY A 99 -9.92 -0.91 -26.63
N LEU A 100 -10.58 -0.19 -27.53
CA LEU A 100 -11.97 0.21 -27.35
C LEU A 100 -12.90 -0.94 -27.79
N THR A 101 -14.20 -0.69 -27.80
CA THR A 101 -15.19 -1.64 -28.31
C THR A 101 -14.87 -2.06 -29.75
N GLY A 102 -15.06 -3.34 -30.07
CA GLY A 102 -14.79 -3.90 -31.40
C GLY A 102 -13.33 -4.29 -31.64
N VAL A 103 -12.53 -4.37 -30.58
CA VAL A 103 -11.22 -5.03 -30.63
C VAL A 103 -11.40 -6.53 -30.90
N THR A 104 -10.61 -7.07 -31.83
CA THR A 104 -10.72 -8.48 -32.22
C THR A 104 -9.59 -9.33 -31.64
N ASN A 105 -9.79 -10.65 -31.63
CA ASN A 105 -8.80 -11.63 -31.19
C ASN A 105 -7.64 -11.84 -32.20
N SER A 106 -7.55 -11.01 -33.22
CA SER A 106 -6.38 -10.89 -34.10
C SER A 106 -5.66 -9.55 -33.91
N GLY A 107 -6.05 -8.76 -32.90
CA GLY A 107 -5.49 -7.45 -32.61
C GLY A 107 -6.01 -6.31 -33.50
N GLU A 108 -7.05 -6.53 -34.30
CA GLU A 108 -7.65 -5.44 -35.09
C GLU A 108 -8.33 -4.44 -34.15
N ASN A 109 -8.14 -3.14 -34.42
CA ASN A 109 -8.59 -2.03 -33.57
C ASN A 109 -8.02 -2.02 -32.14
N ALA A 110 -6.98 -2.83 -31.87
CA ALA A 110 -6.25 -2.78 -30.62
C ALA A 110 -5.42 -1.48 -30.53
N MET A 111 -5.37 -0.91 -29.34
CA MET A 111 -4.45 0.21 -29.03
C MET A 111 -3.07 -0.32 -28.64
N VAL A 112 -3.03 -1.46 -27.94
CA VAL A 112 -1.80 -2.07 -27.48
C VAL A 112 -1.93 -3.58 -27.38
N GLU A 113 -0.80 -4.25 -27.58
CA GLU A 113 -0.61 -5.68 -27.36
C GLU A 113 0.22 -5.90 -26.09
N LEU A 114 -0.18 -6.88 -25.30
CA LEU A 114 0.47 -7.33 -24.09
C LEU A 114 0.94 -8.76 -24.28
N GLU A 115 2.27 -8.93 -24.28
CA GLU A 115 2.90 -10.25 -24.12
C GLU A 115 2.73 -10.75 -22.68
N PRO A 116 2.83 -12.08 -22.43
CA PRO A 116 2.83 -12.63 -21.07
C PRO A 116 3.82 -11.91 -20.15
N GLY A 117 3.36 -11.51 -18.96
CA GLY A 117 4.15 -10.78 -17.98
C GLY A 117 4.37 -9.29 -18.26
N SER A 118 3.94 -8.78 -19.42
CA SER A 118 4.08 -7.36 -19.76
C SER A 118 3.00 -6.52 -19.09
N ALA A 119 3.30 -5.23 -18.91
CA ALA A 119 2.36 -4.28 -18.34
C ALA A 119 2.36 -2.97 -19.13
N ILE A 120 1.21 -2.32 -19.11
CA ILE A 120 1.00 -0.98 -19.69
C ILE A 120 0.34 -0.07 -18.67
N THR A 121 0.59 1.23 -18.83
CA THR A 121 -0.05 2.28 -18.05
C THR A 121 -0.66 3.30 -19.01
N MET A 122 -1.90 3.69 -18.74
CA MET A 122 -2.65 4.65 -19.54
C MET A 122 -3.16 5.76 -18.63
N ASN A 123 -2.90 7.00 -19.02
CA ASN A 123 -3.51 8.16 -18.37
C ASN A 123 -4.73 8.58 -19.15
N LEU A 124 -5.88 8.69 -18.47
CA LEU A 124 -7.13 9.02 -19.11
C LEU A 124 -7.38 10.53 -18.99
N ASN A 125 -7.52 11.19 -20.13
CA ASN A 125 -8.03 12.56 -20.22
C ASN A 125 -9.56 12.61 -20.32
N ASP A 126 -10.20 11.48 -20.63
CA ASP A 126 -11.64 11.27 -20.64
C ASP A 126 -11.95 9.86 -20.11
N THR A 127 -13.01 9.74 -19.30
CA THR A 127 -13.47 8.48 -18.68
C THR A 127 -14.76 7.95 -19.31
N SER A 128 -15.26 8.62 -20.35
CA SER A 128 -16.51 8.24 -21.02
C SER A 128 -16.39 6.98 -21.88
N ALA A 129 -15.18 6.63 -22.32
CA ALA A 129 -14.92 5.48 -23.15
C ALA A 129 -14.53 4.25 -22.33
N ALA A 130 -15.25 3.15 -22.53
CA ALA A 130 -14.92 1.86 -21.93
C ALA A 130 -13.71 1.22 -22.63
N ILE A 131 -12.86 0.56 -21.84
CA ILE A 131 -11.68 -0.16 -22.32
C ILE A 131 -11.98 -1.66 -22.29
N PHE A 132 -11.64 -2.35 -23.37
CA PHE A 132 -11.88 -3.76 -23.56
C PHE A 132 -10.55 -4.52 -23.68
N ALA A 133 -10.58 -5.79 -23.26
CA ALA A 133 -9.48 -6.72 -23.39
C ALA A 133 -9.96 -8.01 -24.10
N ILE A 134 -9.12 -8.55 -24.97
CA ILE A 134 -9.38 -9.79 -25.71
C ILE A 134 -8.06 -10.53 -25.93
N SER A 135 -8.10 -11.85 -26.09
CA SER A 135 -6.91 -12.67 -26.34
C SER A 135 -7.12 -13.60 -27.53
N ASP A 136 -6.02 -14.05 -28.15
CA ASP A 136 -6.04 -15.10 -29.17
C ASP A 136 -6.39 -16.46 -28.59
N THR A 137 -6.13 -16.61 -27.29
CA THR A 137 -6.23 -17.86 -26.56
C THR A 137 -7.30 -17.73 -25.49
N ALA A 138 -8.05 -18.81 -25.26
CA ALA A 138 -9.02 -18.83 -24.18
C ALA A 138 -8.32 -18.80 -22.81
N THR A 139 -9.01 -18.27 -21.80
CA THR A 139 -8.63 -18.39 -20.39
C THR A 139 -7.24 -17.82 -20.09
N GLN A 140 -7.00 -16.59 -20.53
CA GLN A 140 -5.84 -15.80 -20.10
C GLN A 140 -6.22 -14.87 -18.96
N ASN A 141 -5.26 -14.47 -18.12
CA ASN A 141 -5.50 -13.62 -16.97
C ASN A 141 -4.78 -12.27 -17.10
N ILE A 142 -5.47 -11.20 -16.73
CA ILE A 142 -4.86 -9.88 -16.53
C ILE A 142 -5.19 -9.36 -15.14
N HIS A 143 -4.33 -8.50 -14.62
CA HIS A 143 -4.60 -7.70 -13.45
C HIS A 143 -4.77 -6.25 -13.88
N LYS A 144 -5.92 -5.67 -13.55
CA LYS A 144 -6.16 -4.24 -13.73
C LYS A 144 -6.07 -3.52 -12.39
N MET A 145 -5.51 -2.32 -12.41
CA MET A 145 -5.52 -1.38 -11.30
C MET A 145 -5.81 0.01 -11.84
N ALA A 146 -6.61 0.77 -11.11
CA ALA A 146 -6.98 2.13 -11.46
C ALA A 146 -6.87 3.03 -10.24
N LEU A 147 -6.36 4.23 -10.48
CA LEU A 147 -6.45 5.35 -9.54
C LEU A 147 -7.73 6.13 -9.83
N THR A 148 -8.59 6.25 -8.83
CA THR A 148 -9.91 6.90 -8.91
C THR A 148 -9.89 8.20 -8.12
#